data_AF-A0A496C093-F1
#
_entry.id   AF-A0A496C093-F1
#
_cell.length_a   1.000
_cell.length_b   1.000
_cell.length_c   1.000
_cell.angle_alpha   90.00
_cell.angle_beta   90.00
_cell.angle_gamma   90.00
#
_symmetry.space_group_name_H-M   'P 1'
#
loop_
_entity.id
_entity.type
_entity.pdbx_description
1 polymer ?
#
loop_
_entity_poly.entity_id
_entity_poly.type
_entity_poly.pdbx_seq_one_letter_code
_entity_poly.pdbx_strand_id
1 'polypeptide(L)'
;MDSVFPVSQRRIPIKIINHTDNVIEMGRNDYKLEFYNESSQTWENALPKDHAYLMITDVVLPHDTLELTIYEYTGRTGKYRVTKNATVTYDLSIKSHNYILSGEFRLGKEDDSVINDMAIKKSVYDSFINTFGDYYRTEYDSLPDFLGGIYDADQYNFVIYVVGDLTDGKILLNKMLGRTDFNVKPSLFSYRHLRRMNDSILSFTMREKNKNICKETGFRFCSLSEKENRIFVYLDDCNNLSISKFKEYIANDSCIIFRQYENDLVIIAD
;
A
#
# COMPACT_ATOMS: atom_id res chain seq x y z
N MET A 1 40.63 7.01 9.93
CA MET A 1 39.79 8.17 9.57
C MET A 1 38.68 7.60 8.72
N ASP A 2 37.53 7.33 9.34
CA ASP A 2 36.35 6.84 8.64
C ASP A 2 35.79 8.01 7.83
N SER A 3 35.98 7.95 6.51
CA SER A 3 35.45 8.95 5.59
C SER A 3 33.93 8.81 5.53
N VAL A 4 33.23 9.64 6.31
CA VAL A 4 31.80 9.88 6.17
C VAL A 4 31.59 10.60 4.85
N PHE A 5 31.18 9.86 3.81
CA PHE A 5 30.87 10.46 2.51
C PHE A 5 29.62 11.37 2.62
N PRO A 6 29.63 12.54 1.96
CA PRO A 6 28.56 13.51 2.08
C PRO A 6 27.24 12.96 1.53
N VAL A 7 26.18 13.32 2.25
CA VAL A 7 24.86 12.73 2.20
C VAL A 7 24.04 13.40 1.09
N SER A 8 24.20 12.99 -0.18
CA SER A 8 23.08 13.12 -1.12
C SER A 8 22.22 11.85 -0.98
N GLN A 9 21.11 11.94 -0.26
CA GLN A 9 20.21 10.81 0.01
C GLN A 9 19.12 10.68 -1.07
N ARG A 10 19.46 10.79 -2.36
CA ARG A 10 18.47 10.53 -3.41
C ARG A 10 18.18 9.02 -3.45
N ARG A 11 17.00 8.66 -2.94
CA ARG A 11 16.50 7.29 -2.88
C ARG A 11 15.88 6.91 -4.22
N ILE A 12 16.37 5.84 -4.82
CA ILE A 12 15.82 5.25 -6.03
C ILE A 12 15.09 3.96 -5.60
N PRO A 13 13.75 3.97 -5.49
CA PRO A 13 13.00 2.76 -5.26
C PRO A 13 13.01 1.90 -6.52
N ILE A 14 13.28 0.61 -6.36
CA ILE A 14 13.29 -0.38 -7.42
C ILE A 14 12.35 -1.50 -7.03
N LYS A 15 11.44 -1.84 -7.95
CA LYS A 15 10.51 -2.95 -7.79
C LYS A 15 10.84 -4.02 -8.82
N ILE A 16 11.07 -5.24 -8.35
CA ILE A 16 11.25 -6.42 -9.21
C ILE A 16 10.05 -7.33 -8.98
N ILE A 17 9.37 -7.70 -10.06
CA ILE A 17 8.17 -8.55 -10.00
C ILE A 17 8.49 -9.85 -10.72
N ASN A 18 8.33 -10.98 -10.02
CA ASN A 18 8.49 -12.29 -10.62
C ASN A 18 7.16 -12.74 -11.22
N HIS A 19 7.04 -12.71 -12.55
CA HIS A 19 5.85 -13.21 -13.26
C HIS A 19 5.91 -14.70 -13.58
N THR A 20 6.92 -15.42 -13.09
CA THR A 20 7.15 -16.83 -13.41
C THR A 20 6.75 -17.74 -12.26
N ASP A 21 6.60 -19.03 -12.56
CA ASP A 21 6.38 -20.08 -11.57
C ASP A 21 7.68 -20.52 -10.85
N ASN A 22 8.83 -19.93 -11.18
CA ASN A 22 10.13 -20.34 -10.67
C ASN A 22 10.71 -19.32 -9.69
N VAL A 23 11.56 -19.78 -8.79
CA VAL A 23 12.30 -18.92 -7.87
C VAL A 23 13.39 -18.15 -8.62
N ILE A 24 13.51 -16.84 -8.35
CA ILE A 24 14.60 -16.01 -8.87
C ILE A 24 15.54 -15.64 -7.72
N GLU A 25 16.78 -16.11 -7.80
CA GLU A 25 17.84 -15.78 -6.86
C GLU A 25 18.64 -14.57 -7.37
N MET A 26 18.80 -13.56 -6.53
CA MET A 26 19.60 -12.39 -6.83
C MET A 26 20.99 -12.52 -6.23
N GLY A 27 22.02 -12.20 -7.02
CA GLY A 27 23.39 -12.24 -6.54
C GLY A 27 23.66 -11.20 -5.45
N ARG A 28 24.65 -11.47 -4.61
CA ARG A 28 25.09 -10.55 -3.56
C ARG A 28 26.00 -9.48 -4.19
N ASN A 29 25.75 -8.21 -3.89
CA ASN A 29 26.58 -7.08 -4.31
C ASN A 29 26.79 -6.98 -5.83
N ASP A 30 25.80 -7.39 -6.61
CA ASP A 30 25.92 -7.58 -8.07
C ASP A 30 25.14 -6.54 -8.88
N TYR A 31 24.74 -5.44 -8.24
CA TYR A 31 24.10 -4.33 -8.92
C TYR A 31 25.11 -3.27 -9.37
N LYS A 32 24.81 -2.61 -10.49
CA LYS A 32 25.53 -1.41 -10.94
C LYS A 32 24.53 -0.29 -11.11
N LEU A 33 24.93 0.91 -10.67
CA LEU A 33 24.26 2.15 -11.02
C LEU A 33 25.21 2.96 -11.90
N GLU A 34 24.74 3.34 -13.08
CA GLU A 34 25.54 4.05 -14.07
C GLU A 34 24.84 5.33 -14.50
N PHE A 35 25.63 6.39 -14.70
CA PHE A 35 25.21 7.67 -15.24
C PHE A 35 25.66 7.79 -16.70
N TYR A 36 24.78 8.23 -17.59
CA TYR A 36 25.13 8.47 -18.98
C TYR A 36 25.78 9.84 -19.14
N ASN A 37 27.07 9.87 -19.43
CA ASN A 37 27.79 11.08 -19.76
C ASN A 37 27.54 11.45 -21.24
N GLU A 38 26.79 12.51 -21.47
CA GLU A 38 26.44 12.97 -22.82
C GLU A 38 27.65 13.49 -23.61
N SER A 39 28.68 14.02 -22.93
CA SER A 39 29.90 14.54 -23.59
C SER A 39 30.80 13.42 -24.10
N SER A 40 30.94 12.33 -23.35
CA SER A 40 31.73 11.17 -23.76
C SER A 40 30.90 10.09 -24.47
N GLN A 41 29.56 10.20 -24.45
CA GLN A 41 28.62 9.19 -24.94
C GLN A 41 28.82 7.80 -24.28
N THR A 42 29.20 7.78 -23.01
CA THR A 42 29.47 6.54 -22.26
C THR A 42 28.73 6.46 -20.94
N TRP A 43 28.48 5.24 -20.48
CA TRP A 43 28.00 4.97 -19.13
C TRP A 43 29.17 5.00 -18.14
N GLU A 44 29.03 5.78 -17.07
CA GLU A 44 30.02 5.93 -15.99
C GLU A 44 29.46 5.33 -14.70
N ASN A 45 30.30 4.63 -13.93
CA ASN A 45 29.90 4.13 -12.61
C ASN A 45 29.49 5.29 -11.70
N ALA A 46 28.26 5.24 -11.19
CA ALA A 46 27.70 6.24 -10.28
C ALA A 46 27.71 5.77 -8.81
N LEU A 47 28.26 4.57 -8.53
CA LEU A 47 28.48 4.09 -7.16
C LEU A 47 29.86 4.51 -6.62
N PRO A 48 29.97 4.81 -5.31
CA PRO A 48 31.25 5.02 -4.66
C PRO A 48 32.21 3.83 -4.82
N LYS A 49 33.52 4.10 -4.84
CA LYS A 49 34.56 3.06 -4.98
C LYS A 49 34.53 2.04 -3.83
N ASP A 50 34.18 2.49 -2.62
CA ASP A 50 34.09 1.69 -1.40
C ASP A 50 32.64 1.64 -0.87
N HIS A 51 31.68 1.29 -1.72
CA HIS A 51 30.28 1.18 -1.31
C HIS A 51 30.07 -0.06 -0.43
N ALA A 52 30.10 0.14 0.89
CA ALA A 52 29.87 -0.91 1.87
C ALA A 52 28.39 -1.31 2.07
N TYR A 53 27.44 -0.67 1.37
CA TYR A 53 26.04 -0.70 1.76
C TYR A 53 25.12 -1.57 0.90
N LEU A 54 24.44 -2.45 1.63
CA LEU A 54 23.27 -3.29 1.34
C LEU A 54 23.57 -4.58 0.59
N MET A 55 23.92 -5.59 1.39
CA MET A 55 23.83 -6.98 1.02
C MET A 55 22.37 -7.32 0.76
N ILE A 56 22.05 -7.50 -0.51
CA ILE A 56 20.71 -7.87 -0.95
C ILE A 56 20.89 -9.22 -1.64
N THR A 57 21.13 -10.27 -0.85
CA THR A 57 20.84 -11.64 -1.28
C THR A 57 19.35 -11.81 -1.12
N ASP A 58 18.62 -11.59 -2.19
CA ASP A 58 17.17 -11.69 -2.14
C ASP A 58 16.69 -12.76 -3.09
N VAL A 59 15.69 -13.48 -2.61
CA VAL A 59 14.97 -14.49 -3.36
C VAL A 59 13.62 -13.89 -3.69
N VAL A 60 13.28 -13.82 -4.98
CA VAL A 60 11.93 -13.42 -5.41
C VAL A 60 11.14 -14.69 -5.69
N LEU A 61 10.20 -14.99 -4.81
CA LEU A 61 9.32 -16.17 -4.95
C LEU A 61 8.44 -16.05 -6.21
N PRO A 62 7.91 -17.17 -6.73
CA PRO A 62 6.95 -17.15 -7.82
C PRO A 62 5.79 -16.20 -7.56
N HIS A 63 5.44 -15.38 -8.56
CA HIS A 63 4.34 -14.39 -8.49
C HIS A 63 4.48 -13.34 -7.39
N ASP A 64 5.67 -13.20 -6.79
CA ASP A 64 5.94 -12.27 -5.71
C ASP A 64 6.72 -11.02 -6.19
N THR A 65 6.85 -10.05 -5.29
CA THR A 65 7.49 -8.77 -5.52
C THR A 65 8.63 -8.55 -4.53
N LEU A 66 9.77 -8.11 -5.05
CA LEU A 66 10.85 -7.57 -4.25
C LEU A 66 10.95 -6.06 -4.41
N GLU A 67 11.00 -5.33 -3.30
CA GLU A 67 11.21 -3.89 -3.27
C GLU A 67 12.57 -3.56 -2.66
N LEU A 68 13.38 -2.80 -3.41
CA LEU A 68 14.73 -2.40 -3.06
C LEU A 68 14.85 -0.88 -3.10
N THR A 69 15.78 -0.33 -2.33
CA THR A 69 16.14 1.08 -2.43
C THR A 69 17.64 1.20 -2.68
N ILE A 70 18.00 1.86 -3.79
CA ILE A 70 19.38 2.24 -4.09
C ILE A 70 19.57 3.72 -3.79
N TYR A 71 20.78 4.09 -3.37
CA TYR A 71 21.14 5.47 -3.08
C TYR A 71 22.05 6.02 -4.18
N GLU A 72 21.69 7.17 -4.73
CA GLU A 72 22.49 7.90 -5.72
C GLU A 72 23.33 8.97 -5.01
N TYR A 73 24.64 8.94 -5.26
CA TYR A 73 25.62 9.74 -4.50
C TYR A 73 26.28 10.87 -5.31
N THR A 74 26.09 10.92 -6.62
CA THR A 74 26.77 11.93 -7.45
C THR A 74 26.00 13.25 -7.50
N GLY A 75 24.70 13.24 -7.18
CA GLY A 75 23.82 14.41 -7.24
C GLY A 75 23.58 14.94 -8.65
N ARG A 76 24.06 14.23 -9.68
CA ARG A 76 23.94 14.63 -11.08
C ARG A 76 22.49 14.49 -11.54
N THR A 77 22.09 15.36 -12.45
CA THR A 77 20.83 15.24 -13.18
C THR A 77 21.12 14.69 -14.56
N GLY A 78 20.27 13.79 -15.07
CA GLY A 78 20.46 13.19 -16.38
C GLY A 78 19.97 11.76 -16.44
N LYS A 79 20.46 11.01 -17.42
CA LYS A 79 20.05 9.62 -17.68
C LYS A 79 20.89 8.66 -16.84
N TYR A 80 20.22 7.71 -16.21
CA TYR A 80 20.79 6.67 -15.37
C TYR A 80 20.33 5.29 -15.84
N ARG A 81 21.12 4.27 -15.50
CA ARG A 81 20.79 2.86 -15.69
C ARG A 81 21.14 2.10 -14.42
N VAL A 82 20.24 1.23 -14.00
CA VAL A 82 20.52 0.18 -13.01
C VAL A 82 20.60 -1.15 -13.72
N THR A 83 21.60 -1.95 -13.38
CA THR A 83 21.70 -3.36 -13.80
C THR A 83 21.88 -4.26 -12.58
N LYS A 84 21.33 -5.48 -12.63
CA LYS A 84 21.46 -6.49 -11.58
C LYS A 84 21.50 -7.88 -12.20
N ASN A 85 22.33 -8.78 -11.67
CA ASN A 85 22.33 -10.17 -12.14
C ASN A 85 21.26 -10.97 -11.39
N ALA A 86 20.67 -11.93 -12.08
CA ALA A 86 19.65 -12.82 -11.53
C ALA A 86 19.89 -14.24 -12.04
N THR A 87 19.69 -15.21 -11.16
CA THR A 87 19.75 -16.63 -11.49
C THR A 87 18.37 -17.22 -11.31
N VAL A 88 17.80 -17.79 -12.38
CA VAL A 88 16.50 -18.48 -12.30
C VAL A 88 16.76 -19.97 -12.19
N THR A 89 16.22 -20.60 -11.15
CA THR A 89 16.33 -22.04 -10.92
C THR A 89 15.01 -22.71 -11.25
N TYR A 90 15.05 -23.71 -12.13
CA TYR A 90 13.86 -24.44 -12.56
C TYR A 90 13.70 -25.72 -11.72
N ASP A 91 12.71 -25.74 -10.84
CA ASP A 91 12.48 -26.75 -9.79
C ASP A 91 12.52 -28.21 -10.30
N LEU A 92 12.16 -28.43 -11.56
CA LEU A 92 12.05 -29.76 -12.15
C LEU A 92 13.31 -30.26 -12.88
N SER A 93 14.36 -29.44 -13.05
CA SER A 93 15.48 -29.81 -13.94
C SER A 93 16.90 -29.60 -13.41
N ILE A 94 17.09 -29.02 -12.21
CA ILE A 94 18.42 -28.63 -11.66
C ILE A 94 19.19 -27.67 -12.61
N LYS A 95 18.55 -27.17 -13.67
CA LYS A 95 19.15 -26.19 -14.58
C LYS A 95 18.92 -24.81 -14.01
N SER A 96 19.98 -24.01 -13.99
CA SER A 96 19.93 -22.59 -13.71
C SER A 96 20.32 -21.79 -14.95
N HIS A 97 19.70 -20.63 -15.12
CA HIS A 97 20.07 -19.67 -16.16
C HIS A 97 20.35 -18.31 -15.53
N ASN A 98 21.43 -17.67 -15.97
CA ASN A 98 21.82 -16.34 -15.52
C ASN A 98 21.26 -15.28 -16.48
N TYR A 99 20.70 -14.23 -15.90
CA TYR A 99 20.11 -13.09 -16.59
C TYR A 99 20.69 -11.78 -16.05
N ILE A 100 20.62 -10.73 -16.87
CA ILE A 100 20.88 -9.35 -16.46
C ILE A 100 19.56 -8.60 -16.53
N LEU A 101 19.09 -8.13 -15.38
CA LEU A 101 17.98 -7.19 -15.29
C LEU A 101 18.53 -5.79 -15.48
N SER A 102 17.90 -4.98 -16.34
CA SER A 102 18.34 -3.61 -16.63
C SER A 102 17.14 -2.67 -16.70
N GLY A 103 17.25 -1.52 -16.06
CA GLY A 103 16.26 -0.44 -16.12
C GLY A 103 16.94 0.90 -16.33
N GLU A 104 16.44 1.72 -17.25
CA GLU A 104 16.91 3.08 -17.50
C GLU A 104 15.90 4.11 -16.97
N PHE A 105 16.39 5.20 -16.40
CA PHE A 105 15.57 6.27 -15.85
C PHE A 105 16.28 7.62 -15.97
N ARG A 106 15.60 8.72 -15.68
CA ARG A 106 16.21 10.06 -15.62
C ARG A 106 16.00 10.68 -14.25
N LEU A 107 17.05 11.25 -13.68
CA LEU A 107 16.97 12.07 -12.46
C LEU A 107 16.97 13.55 -12.84
N GLY A 108 15.95 14.28 -12.41
CA GLY A 108 15.83 15.74 -12.57
C GLY A 108 16.31 16.50 -11.33
N LYS A 109 16.20 17.84 -11.36
CA LYS A 109 16.26 18.64 -10.12
C LYS A 109 15.05 18.26 -9.25
N GLU A 110 15.21 18.33 -7.92
CA GLU A 110 14.15 17.96 -6.97
C GLU A 110 12.84 18.72 -7.25
N ASP A 111 12.90 19.96 -7.75
CA ASP A 111 11.71 20.76 -8.03
C ASP A 111 10.84 20.21 -9.18
N ASP A 112 11.39 19.87 -10.35
CA ASP A 112 10.54 19.55 -11.52
C ASP A 112 9.86 18.18 -11.43
N SER A 113 10.48 17.20 -10.76
CA SER A 113 9.94 15.84 -10.65
C SER A 113 8.94 15.69 -9.50
N VAL A 114 9.20 16.34 -8.36
CA VAL A 114 8.28 16.33 -7.21
C VAL A 114 7.04 17.16 -7.51
N ILE A 115 7.16 18.29 -8.21
CA ILE A 115 6.00 19.11 -8.62
C ILE A 115 5.11 18.34 -9.61
N ASN A 116 5.68 17.59 -10.57
CA ASN A 116 4.90 16.83 -11.54
C ASN A 116 4.21 15.61 -10.91
N ASP A 117 4.90 14.85 -10.05
CA ASP A 117 4.30 13.74 -9.31
C ASP A 117 3.18 14.24 -8.38
N MET A 118 3.40 15.35 -7.66
CA MET A 118 2.40 15.97 -6.80
C MET A 118 1.17 16.47 -7.60
N ALA A 119 1.37 17.07 -8.77
CA ALA A 119 0.29 17.52 -9.64
C ALA A 119 -0.56 16.34 -10.14
N ILE A 120 0.09 15.24 -10.56
CA ILE A 120 -0.58 14.00 -10.98
C ILE A 120 -1.42 13.45 -9.83
N LYS A 121 -0.81 13.25 -8.66
CA LYS A 121 -1.45 12.67 -7.48
C LYS A 121 -2.64 13.50 -6.98
N LYS A 122 -2.46 14.82 -6.88
CA LYS A 122 -3.54 15.75 -6.55
C LYS A 122 -4.67 15.64 -7.56
N SER A 123 -4.33 15.65 -8.84
CA SER A 123 -5.33 15.52 -9.90
C SER A 123 -6.10 14.19 -9.75
N VAL A 124 -5.48 13.08 -9.33
CA VAL A 124 -6.18 11.77 -9.21
C VAL A 124 -7.22 11.88 -8.10
N TYR A 125 -6.81 12.43 -6.96
CA TYR A 125 -7.69 12.68 -5.84
C TYR A 125 -8.86 13.59 -6.23
N ASP A 126 -8.60 14.69 -6.95
CA ASP A 126 -9.64 15.60 -7.44
C ASP A 126 -10.61 14.87 -8.38
N SER A 127 -10.13 14.04 -9.32
CA SER A 127 -10.99 13.20 -10.18
C SER A 127 -11.86 12.26 -9.35
N PHE A 128 -11.30 11.61 -8.32
CA PHE A 128 -12.08 10.72 -7.47
C PHE A 128 -13.15 11.46 -6.68
N ILE A 129 -12.81 12.59 -6.05
CA ILE A 129 -13.78 13.39 -5.28
C ILE A 129 -14.87 13.95 -6.20
N ASN A 130 -14.54 14.39 -7.41
CA ASN A 130 -15.54 14.85 -8.37
C ASN A 130 -16.48 13.72 -8.84
N THR A 131 -15.97 12.50 -9.00
CA THR A 131 -16.79 11.36 -9.45
C THR A 131 -17.61 10.76 -8.31
N PHE A 132 -17.04 10.65 -7.11
CA PHE A 132 -17.60 9.86 -6.01
C PHE A 132 -17.85 10.63 -4.71
N GLY A 133 -17.35 11.85 -4.55
CA GLY A 133 -17.26 12.55 -3.26
C GLY A 133 -18.60 12.72 -2.53
N ASP A 134 -19.64 13.11 -3.26
CA ASP A 134 -20.99 13.26 -2.69
C ASP A 134 -21.57 11.89 -2.26
N TYR A 135 -21.41 10.87 -3.10
CA TYR A 135 -21.83 9.50 -2.81
C TYR A 135 -21.05 8.90 -1.63
N TYR A 136 -19.77 9.22 -1.49
CA TYR A 136 -18.91 8.68 -0.45
C TYR A 136 -19.32 9.13 0.97
N ARG A 137 -19.97 10.29 1.08
CA ARG A 137 -20.37 10.91 2.36
C ARG A 137 -21.83 10.68 2.71
N THR A 138 -22.75 10.80 1.75
CA THR A 138 -24.19 10.84 2.03
C THR A 138 -25.01 9.79 1.29
N GLU A 139 -24.54 9.33 0.12
CA GLU A 139 -25.29 8.41 -0.75
C GLU A 139 -24.47 7.17 -1.10
N TYR A 140 -23.85 6.55 -0.09
CA TYR A 140 -22.92 5.43 -0.30
C TYR A 140 -23.61 4.21 -0.92
N ASP A 141 -24.93 4.17 -0.90
CA ASP A 141 -25.73 3.14 -1.56
C ASP A 141 -25.62 3.16 -3.09
N SER A 142 -25.34 4.32 -3.66
CA SER A 142 -25.16 4.52 -5.10
C SER A 142 -23.74 4.21 -5.59
N LEU A 143 -22.81 3.92 -4.68
CA LEU A 143 -21.44 3.57 -5.05
C LEU A 143 -21.37 2.20 -5.73
N PRO A 144 -20.41 2.01 -6.67
CA PRO A 144 -20.19 0.73 -7.30
C PRO A 144 -19.83 -0.38 -6.28
N ASP A 145 -20.37 -1.58 -6.48
CA ASP A 145 -20.12 -2.71 -5.58
C ASP A 145 -18.66 -3.19 -5.57
N PHE A 146 -17.93 -2.97 -6.65
CA PHE A 146 -16.52 -3.32 -6.70
C PHE A 146 -15.64 -2.32 -5.93
N LEU A 147 -16.17 -1.17 -5.49
CA LEU A 147 -15.37 -0.15 -4.80
C LEU A 147 -15.21 -0.52 -3.31
N GLY A 148 -14.00 -0.92 -2.92
CA GLY A 148 -13.61 -1.26 -1.55
C GLY A 148 -13.30 -0.08 -0.64
N GLY A 149 -13.14 1.10 -1.25
CA GLY A 149 -12.87 2.37 -0.59
C GLY A 149 -11.51 2.96 -0.94
N ILE A 150 -11.04 3.92 -0.15
CA ILE A 150 -9.74 4.58 -0.32
C ILE A 150 -8.95 4.50 0.99
N TYR A 151 -7.62 4.32 0.92
CA TYR A 151 -6.78 4.28 2.12
C TYR A 151 -5.58 5.26 2.06
N ASP A 152 -5.23 5.82 3.22
CA ASP A 152 -4.05 6.67 3.54
C ASP A 152 -2.70 5.92 3.37
N ALA A 153 -1.50 6.53 3.27
CA ALA A 153 -0.95 7.59 4.10
C ALA A 153 0.11 8.43 3.35
N ASP A 154 0.18 9.69 3.77
CA ASP A 154 0.69 10.88 3.10
C ASP A 154 -0.23 11.32 1.96
N GLN A 155 -0.53 12.62 1.92
CA GLN A 155 -1.48 13.33 1.02
C GLN A 155 -1.33 13.05 -0.49
N TYR A 156 -0.43 12.14 -0.87
CA TYR A 156 0.15 11.94 -2.17
C TYR A 156 0.23 10.45 -2.58
N ASN A 157 -0.28 9.48 -1.82
CA ASN A 157 -0.32 8.05 -2.25
C ASN A 157 -1.74 7.51 -2.35
N PHE A 158 -2.45 7.91 -3.40
CA PHE A 158 -3.84 7.55 -3.66
C PHE A 158 -3.96 6.09 -4.15
N VAL A 159 -4.49 5.20 -3.30
CA VAL A 159 -4.73 3.79 -3.65
C VAL A 159 -6.21 3.47 -3.50
N ILE A 160 -6.82 2.98 -4.58
CA ILE A 160 -8.24 2.62 -4.62
C ILE A 160 -8.38 1.12 -4.38
N TYR A 161 -9.25 0.75 -3.45
CA TYR A 161 -9.49 -0.65 -3.11
C TYR A 161 -10.59 -1.22 -4.00
N VAL A 162 -10.38 -2.43 -4.50
CA VAL A 162 -11.26 -3.11 -5.45
C VAL A 162 -11.64 -4.48 -4.92
N VAL A 163 -12.94 -4.77 -4.90
CA VAL A 163 -13.51 -6.09 -4.62
C VAL A 163 -13.65 -6.86 -5.92
N GLY A 164 -13.17 -8.11 -5.95
CA GLY A 164 -13.18 -8.96 -7.13
C GLY A 164 -11.91 -8.83 -7.97
N ASP A 165 -12.04 -8.96 -9.30
CA ASP A 165 -10.91 -8.91 -10.22
C ASP A 165 -10.32 -7.49 -10.32
N LEU A 166 -9.01 -7.38 -10.09
CA LEU A 166 -8.31 -6.09 -10.08
C LEU A 166 -8.18 -5.47 -11.47
N THR A 167 -8.10 -6.30 -12.52
CA THR A 167 -7.96 -5.83 -13.90
C THR A 167 -9.26 -5.20 -14.37
N ASP A 168 -10.37 -5.91 -14.20
CA ASP A 168 -11.72 -5.42 -14.53
C ASP A 168 -12.07 -4.19 -13.71
N GLY A 169 -11.82 -4.24 -12.39
CA GLY A 169 -12.05 -3.09 -11.51
C GLY A 169 -11.21 -1.87 -11.92
N LYS A 170 -9.94 -2.06 -12.31
CA LYS A 170 -9.10 -0.96 -12.81
C LYS A 170 -9.62 -0.42 -14.15
N ILE A 171 -10.08 -1.25 -15.07
CA ILE A 171 -10.67 -0.80 -16.35
C ILE A 171 -11.92 0.05 -16.10
N LEU A 172 -12.80 -0.38 -15.18
CA LEU A 172 -14.00 0.36 -14.80
C LEU A 172 -13.64 1.70 -14.14
N LEU A 173 -12.69 1.71 -13.20
CA LEU A 173 -12.20 2.94 -12.57
C LEU A 173 -11.58 3.89 -13.59
N ASN A 174 -10.82 3.38 -14.57
CA ASN A 174 -10.23 4.21 -15.61
C ASN A 174 -11.32 4.94 -16.40
N LYS A 175 -12.41 4.23 -16.75
CA LYS A 175 -13.56 4.81 -17.45
C LYS A 175 -14.31 5.83 -16.60
N MET A 176 -14.47 5.58 -15.30
CA MET A 176 -15.21 6.46 -14.38
C MET A 176 -14.42 7.72 -14.00
N LEU A 177 -13.10 7.60 -13.85
CA LEU A 177 -12.22 8.71 -13.46
C LEU A 177 -11.66 9.48 -14.66
N GLY A 178 -11.68 8.88 -15.85
CA GLY A 178 -11.05 9.44 -17.06
C GLY A 178 -9.52 9.42 -16.99
N ARG A 179 -8.95 8.49 -16.21
CA ARG A 179 -7.56 8.50 -15.73
C ARG A 179 -6.99 7.09 -15.69
N THR A 180 -5.66 6.94 -15.64
CA THR A 180 -5.01 5.61 -15.56
C THR A 180 -3.83 5.54 -14.59
N ASP A 181 -3.43 6.72 -14.13
CA ASP A 181 -2.30 7.08 -13.28
C ASP A 181 -2.59 6.88 -11.78
N PHE A 182 -3.19 5.73 -11.44
CA PHE A 182 -3.47 5.35 -10.05
C PHE A 182 -3.27 3.85 -9.80
N ASN A 183 -3.08 3.51 -8.54
CA ASN A 183 -2.90 2.15 -8.09
C ASN A 183 -4.18 1.59 -7.50
N VAL A 184 -4.39 0.28 -7.70
CA VAL A 184 -5.49 -0.46 -7.09
C VAL A 184 -4.96 -1.56 -6.17
N LYS A 185 -5.71 -1.87 -5.11
CA LYS A 185 -5.43 -2.98 -4.19
C LYS A 185 -6.67 -3.84 -3.99
N PRO A 186 -6.51 -5.14 -3.68
CA PRO A 186 -7.64 -6.01 -3.38
C PRO A 186 -8.31 -5.62 -2.07
N SER A 187 -9.62 -5.83 -2.04
CA SER A 187 -10.51 -5.59 -0.92
C SER A 187 -11.44 -6.77 -0.73
N LEU A 188 -11.76 -7.09 0.52
CA LEU A 188 -12.67 -8.20 0.84
C LEU A 188 -14.13 -7.73 0.85
N PHE A 189 -14.36 -6.50 1.30
CA PHE A 189 -15.68 -5.90 1.41
C PHE A 189 -15.74 -4.61 0.60
N SER A 190 -16.90 -4.32 0.03
CA SER A 190 -17.15 -3.04 -0.62
C SER A 190 -17.33 -1.96 0.44
N TYR A 191 -16.97 -0.71 0.11
CA TYR A 191 -17.17 0.43 1.00
C TYR A 191 -18.65 0.59 1.35
N ARG A 192 -19.55 0.36 0.37
CA ARG A 192 -21.00 0.33 0.60
C ARG A 192 -21.41 -0.71 1.66
N HIS A 193 -20.88 -1.93 1.58
CA HIS A 193 -21.16 -2.98 2.57
C HIS A 193 -20.70 -2.56 3.97
N LEU A 194 -19.46 -2.05 4.08
CA LEU A 194 -18.92 -1.57 5.36
C LEU A 194 -19.75 -0.43 5.95
N ARG A 195 -20.16 0.54 5.13
CA ARG A 195 -21.00 1.66 5.57
C ARG A 195 -22.37 1.21 6.06
N ARG A 196 -23.06 0.36 5.30
CA ARG A 196 -24.35 -0.22 5.71
C ARG A 196 -24.25 -0.94 7.04
N MET A 197 -23.20 -1.76 7.22
CA MET A 197 -23.03 -2.52 8.45
C MET A 197 -22.71 -1.60 9.64
N ASN A 198 -21.83 -0.61 9.45
CA ASN A 198 -21.52 0.38 10.48
C ASN A 198 -22.75 1.18 10.90
N ASP A 199 -23.53 1.68 9.93
CA ASP A 199 -24.73 2.46 10.20
C ASP A 199 -25.82 1.60 10.86
N SER A 200 -25.91 0.31 10.52
CA SER A 200 -26.82 -0.64 11.18
C SER A 200 -26.46 -0.83 12.66
N ILE A 201 -25.17 -1.05 12.98
CA ILE A 201 -24.68 -1.15 14.36
C ILE A 201 -24.96 0.14 15.13
N LEU A 202 -24.62 1.31 14.58
CA LEU A 202 -24.86 2.60 15.24
C LEU A 202 -26.35 2.85 15.45
N SER A 203 -27.18 2.62 14.43
CA SER A 203 -28.63 2.79 14.50
C SER A 203 -29.27 1.85 15.52
N PHE A 204 -28.74 0.64 15.69
CA PHE A 204 -29.20 -0.28 16.73
C PHE A 204 -28.81 0.22 18.13
N THR A 205 -27.55 0.58 18.32
CA THR A 205 -26.98 0.90 19.63
C THR A 205 -27.43 2.26 20.18
N MET A 206 -27.81 3.20 19.32
CA MET A 206 -28.34 4.51 19.72
C MET A 206 -29.81 4.49 20.16
N ARG A 207 -30.56 3.40 19.90
CA ARG A 207 -31.97 3.31 20.29
C ARG A 207 -32.10 3.10 21.79
N GLU A 208 -32.88 3.94 22.46
CA GLU A 208 -33.10 3.88 23.91
C GLU A 208 -33.52 2.48 24.40
N LYS A 209 -34.45 1.83 23.68
CA LYS A 209 -34.94 0.49 23.99
C LYS A 209 -33.85 -0.60 23.97
N ASN A 210 -32.73 -0.35 23.29
CA ASN A 210 -31.63 -1.31 23.12
C ASN A 210 -30.50 -1.07 24.14
N LYS A 211 -30.58 -0.05 25.03
CA LYS A 211 -29.52 0.25 25.99
C LYS A 211 -29.16 -0.93 26.91
N ASN A 212 -30.14 -1.73 27.31
CA ASN A 212 -29.87 -2.91 28.14
C ASN A 212 -29.08 -3.97 27.37
N ILE A 213 -29.42 -4.20 26.09
CA ILE A 213 -28.65 -5.10 25.21
C ILE A 213 -27.21 -4.60 25.09
N CYS A 214 -27.00 -3.32 24.83
CA CYS A 214 -25.65 -2.75 24.73
C CYS A 214 -24.83 -2.94 26.02
N LYS A 215 -25.46 -2.77 27.20
CA LYS A 215 -24.82 -3.03 28.49
C LYS A 215 -24.47 -4.50 28.67
N GLU A 216 -25.39 -5.40 28.33
CA GLU A 216 -25.19 -6.85 28.47
C GLU A 216 -24.14 -7.43 27.51
N THR A 217 -23.95 -6.81 26.33
CA THR A 217 -22.88 -7.15 25.39
C THR A 217 -21.56 -6.49 25.75
N GLY A 218 -21.55 -5.52 26.68
CA GLY A 218 -20.40 -4.66 26.97
C GLY A 218 -20.01 -3.76 25.80
N PHE A 219 -20.95 -3.36 24.93
CA PHE A 219 -20.62 -2.56 23.75
C PHE A 219 -20.21 -1.13 24.15
N ARG A 220 -19.05 -0.68 23.64
CA ARG A 220 -18.57 0.70 23.84
C ARG A 220 -18.77 1.57 22.63
N PHE A 221 -18.15 1.21 21.52
CA PHE A 221 -18.31 1.89 20.24
C PHE A 221 -17.88 0.98 19.09
N CYS A 222 -18.19 1.40 17.87
CA CYS A 222 -17.61 0.81 16.68
C CYS A 222 -16.93 1.89 15.82
N SER A 223 -15.98 1.46 15.00
CA SER A 223 -15.26 2.30 14.07
C SER A 223 -15.06 1.55 12.76
N LEU A 224 -15.42 2.17 11.65
CA LEU A 224 -15.11 1.68 10.32
C LEU A 224 -13.66 2.06 9.98
N SER A 225 -12.84 1.05 9.67
CA SER A 225 -11.48 1.23 9.18
C SER A 225 -11.42 0.93 7.69
N GLU A 226 -11.35 1.98 6.87
CA GLU A 226 -11.14 1.85 5.43
C GLU A 226 -9.79 1.19 5.13
N LYS A 227 -8.77 1.47 5.96
CA LYS A 227 -7.45 0.83 5.93
C LYS A 227 -7.51 -0.67 5.94
N GLU A 228 -8.11 -1.19 7.00
CA GLU A 228 -8.12 -2.61 7.27
C GLU A 228 -9.26 -3.28 6.52
N ASN A 229 -10.12 -2.49 5.84
CA ASN A 229 -11.33 -2.92 5.18
C ASN A 229 -12.21 -3.73 6.14
N ARG A 230 -12.42 -3.18 7.36
CA ARG A 230 -13.08 -3.84 8.49
C ARG A 230 -13.83 -2.84 9.36
N ILE A 231 -14.73 -3.34 10.19
CA ILE A 231 -15.36 -2.60 11.29
C ILE A 231 -14.80 -3.14 12.59
N PHE A 232 -14.21 -2.27 13.40
CA PHE A 232 -13.79 -2.60 14.75
C PHE A 232 -14.93 -2.34 15.72
N VAL A 233 -15.30 -3.35 16.49
CA VAL A 233 -16.24 -3.24 17.60
C VAL A 233 -15.47 -3.37 18.90
N TYR A 234 -15.57 -2.36 19.74
CA TYR A 234 -14.89 -2.29 21.02
C TYR A 234 -15.84 -2.71 22.14
N LEU A 235 -15.44 -3.73 22.89
CA LEU A 235 -16.20 -4.31 23.99
C LEU A 235 -15.46 -4.11 25.33
N ASP A 236 -16.23 -3.96 26.41
CA ASP A 236 -15.75 -3.90 27.79
C ASP A 236 -15.00 -5.15 28.22
N ASP A 237 -15.47 -6.31 27.81
CA ASP A 237 -14.81 -7.59 27.99
C ASP A 237 -14.95 -8.35 26.68
N CYS A 238 -13.89 -8.37 25.89
CA CYS A 238 -13.84 -9.01 24.57
C CYS A 238 -13.62 -10.53 24.70
N ASN A 239 -14.58 -11.20 25.35
CA ASN A 239 -14.60 -12.65 25.55
C ASN A 239 -15.67 -13.33 24.66
N ASN A 240 -15.65 -14.67 24.61
CA ASN A 240 -16.57 -15.45 23.78
C ASN A 240 -18.05 -15.20 24.10
N LEU A 241 -18.40 -14.94 25.37
CA LEU A 241 -19.78 -14.68 25.77
C LEU A 241 -20.25 -13.33 25.23
N SER A 242 -19.48 -12.26 25.43
CA SER A 242 -19.80 -10.92 24.93
C SER A 242 -19.89 -10.89 23.40
N ILE A 243 -18.94 -11.56 22.72
CA ILE A 243 -18.94 -11.69 21.26
C ILE A 243 -20.18 -12.45 20.77
N SER A 244 -20.54 -13.56 21.42
CA SER A 244 -21.71 -14.36 21.03
C SER A 244 -22.99 -13.55 21.18
N LYS A 245 -23.16 -12.83 22.30
CA LYS A 245 -24.30 -11.94 22.50
C LYS A 245 -24.35 -10.81 21.47
N PHE A 246 -23.21 -10.17 21.18
CA PHE A 246 -23.17 -9.14 20.13
C PHE A 246 -23.65 -9.70 18.79
N LYS A 247 -23.14 -10.88 18.40
CA LYS A 247 -23.51 -11.55 17.16
C LYS A 247 -24.98 -11.93 17.10
N GLU A 248 -25.54 -12.37 18.22
CA GLU A 248 -26.95 -12.76 18.34
C GLU A 248 -27.89 -11.56 18.27
N TYR A 249 -27.59 -10.49 19.00
CA TYR A 249 -28.54 -9.39 19.21
C TYR A 249 -28.29 -8.15 18.34
N ILE A 250 -27.06 -7.92 17.89
CA ILE A 250 -26.67 -6.67 17.21
C ILE A 250 -26.34 -6.94 15.74
N ALA A 251 -25.23 -7.64 15.47
CA ALA A 251 -24.80 -7.94 14.10
C ALA A 251 -23.78 -9.08 14.06
N ASN A 252 -23.89 -9.94 13.05
CA ASN A 252 -22.93 -11.01 12.78
C ASN A 252 -22.51 -10.97 11.31
N ASP A 253 -21.42 -10.26 11.03
CA ASP A 253 -20.81 -10.18 9.71
C ASP A 253 -19.30 -10.39 9.81
N SER A 254 -18.73 -11.06 8.82
CA SER A 254 -17.29 -11.30 8.71
C SER A 254 -16.44 -10.03 8.60
N CYS A 255 -17.04 -8.89 8.24
CA CYS A 255 -16.33 -7.61 8.23
C CYS A 255 -16.07 -7.04 9.63
N ILE A 256 -16.68 -7.62 10.68
CA ILE A 256 -16.57 -7.17 12.06
C ILE A 256 -15.42 -7.87 12.78
N ILE A 257 -14.52 -7.09 13.37
CA ILE A 257 -13.45 -7.55 14.25
C ILE A 257 -13.68 -6.99 15.64
N PHE A 258 -13.67 -7.86 16.65
CA PHE A 258 -13.83 -7.48 18.04
C PHE A 258 -12.49 -7.12 18.67
N ARG A 259 -12.47 -6.03 19.43
CA ARG A 259 -11.33 -5.58 20.22
C ARG A 259 -11.76 -5.28 21.65
N GLN A 260 -10.86 -5.54 22.59
CA GLN A 260 -11.00 -5.11 23.98
C GLN A 260 -10.91 -3.58 24.02
N TYR A 261 -11.81 -2.92 24.75
CA TYR A 261 -11.65 -1.52 25.09
C TYR A 261 -10.65 -1.40 26.24
N GLU A 262 -9.49 -0.82 25.97
CA GLU A 262 -8.49 -0.48 26.98
C GLU A 262 -8.69 0.99 27.35
N ASN A 263 -9.10 1.22 28.60
CA ASN A 263 -9.28 2.56 29.13
C ASN A 263 -7.92 3.04 29.63
N ASP A 264 -7.11 3.63 28.75
CA ASP A 264 -5.87 4.30 29.14
C ASP A 264 -6.21 5.59 29.92
N LEU A 265 -6.67 5.42 31.16
CA LEU A 265 -6.52 6.45 32.16
C LEU A 265 -5.03 6.50 32.51
N VAL A 266 -4.29 7.33 31.77
CA VAL A 266 -3.02 7.87 32.29
C VAL A 266 -3.39 8.70 33.51
N ILE A 267 -3.42 8.05 34.67
CA ILE A 267 -3.36 8.73 35.96
C ILE A 267 -1.97 9.34 36.00
N ILE A 268 -1.87 10.61 35.63
CA ILE A 268 -0.73 11.42 36.01
C ILE A 268 -0.87 11.56 37.53
N ALA A 269 -0.14 10.73 38.27
CA ALA A 269 0.03 10.90 39.70
C ALA A 269 1.04 12.05 39.91
N ASP A 270 0.52 13.12 40.51
CA ASP A 270 1.13 14.32 41.11
C ASP A 270 2.39 14.95 40.48
#